data_AF-Q0S073-F1
#
_entry.id   AF-Q0S073-F1
#
_cell.length_a   1.000
_cell.length_b   1.000
_cell.length_c   1.000
_cell.angle_alpha   90.00
_cell.angle_beta   90.00
_cell.angle_gamma   90.00
#
_symmetry.space_group_name_H-M   'P 1'
#
loop_
_entity.id
_entity.type
_entity.pdbx_description
1 polymer ?
#
loop_
_entity_poly.entity_id
_entity_poly.type
_entity_poly.pdbx_seq_one_letter_code
_entity_poly.pdbx_strand_id
1 'polypeptide(L)'
;MTIPDPGAESPMLMSPVTPLAPRQVRADTVSWGPVHAGRAPRGGRKRLLPVPPGEPERPLALHDSWVIVLAAALVAAVALAGVLWISVHVRVDPVLHTAALFVHLASLVLGFGGVLIADYLVLLWICGRSTLTEAIGGAERLHLPIWAGLAGLVASGAFLEPNLASALTRTKLVLVLVLTVNGLQALILSRRIAHSDGAHLPTRLTVWGAATALISQLCWWAAVWIGFWNAEH
;
A
#
# COMPACT_ATOMS: atom_id res chain seq x y z
N MET A 1 -77.43 19.57 26.52
CA MET A 1 -77.44 20.27 25.21
C MET A 1 -75.98 20.54 24.84
N THR A 2 -75.45 19.72 23.92
CA THR A 2 -74.42 19.98 22.87
C THR A 2 -73.05 20.64 23.17
N ILE A 3 -72.03 19.99 22.59
CA ILE A 3 -70.55 20.18 22.51
C ILE A 3 -70.20 21.34 21.51
N PRO A 4 -68.98 21.97 21.53
CA PRO A 4 -67.78 21.52 20.78
C PRO A 4 -66.47 21.60 21.61
N ASP A 5 -65.61 20.56 21.69
CA ASP A 5 -64.57 20.05 20.79
C ASP A 5 -63.21 20.84 20.82
N PRO A 6 -62.11 20.28 21.37
CA PRO A 6 -60.76 20.84 21.26
C PRO A 6 -60.02 20.24 20.06
N GLY A 7 -60.04 20.94 18.92
CA GLY A 7 -59.21 20.60 17.77
C GLY A 7 -57.90 21.40 17.75
N ALA A 8 -56.76 20.71 17.85
CA ALA A 8 -55.56 20.89 17.00
C ALA A 8 -54.30 20.25 17.64
N GLU A 9 -54.23 18.92 17.71
CA GLU A 9 -52.93 18.23 17.76
C GLU A 9 -52.52 17.86 16.34
N SER A 10 -51.35 18.36 15.92
CA SER A 10 -50.71 17.96 14.67
C SER A 10 -50.13 16.54 14.81
N PRO A 11 -50.27 15.68 13.78
CA PRO A 11 -49.98 14.26 13.89
C PRO A 11 -48.48 13.99 13.95
N MET A 12 -48.00 13.42 15.06
CA MET A 12 -46.75 12.68 15.09
C MET A 12 -46.89 11.46 14.18
N LEU A 13 -46.22 11.54 13.04
CA LEU A 13 -46.04 10.47 12.07
C LEU A 13 -45.16 9.37 12.68
N MET A 14 -45.73 8.53 13.56
CA MET A 14 -45.06 7.29 13.99
C MET A 14 -45.16 6.26 12.86
N SER A 15 -44.07 6.15 12.11
CA SER A 15 -43.83 5.05 11.17
C SER A 15 -43.83 3.72 11.93
N PRO A 16 -44.63 2.72 11.54
CA PRO A 16 -44.60 1.40 12.17
C PRO A 16 -43.37 0.63 11.68
N VAL A 17 -42.32 0.61 12.50
CA VAL A 17 -41.20 -0.33 12.34
C VAL A 17 -41.74 -1.72 12.65
N THR A 18 -42.05 -2.47 11.60
CA THR A 18 -42.40 -3.89 11.68
C THR A 18 -41.13 -4.68 12.04
N PRO A 19 -41.11 -5.48 13.12
CA PRO A 19 -39.97 -6.34 13.42
C PRO A 19 -39.90 -7.45 12.37
N LEU A 20 -38.84 -7.46 11.56
CA LEU A 20 -38.55 -8.58 10.66
C LEU A 20 -38.14 -9.80 11.51
N ALA A 21 -38.92 -10.87 11.40
CA ALA A 21 -38.59 -12.16 12.03
C ALA A 21 -37.25 -12.69 11.52
N PRO A 22 -36.43 -13.34 12.37
CA PRO A 22 -35.15 -13.89 11.96
C PRO A 22 -35.35 -14.99 10.92
N ARG A 23 -34.80 -14.77 9.71
CA ARG A 23 -34.83 -15.70 8.59
C ARG A 23 -34.00 -16.94 8.95
N GLN A 24 -34.66 -18.05 9.29
CA GLN A 24 -34.01 -19.35 9.39
C GLN A 24 -33.50 -19.75 8.01
N VAL A 25 -32.18 -19.77 7.84
CA VAL A 25 -31.53 -20.34 6.66
C VAL A 25 -31.59 -21.86 6.80
N ARG A 26 -32.64 -22.45 6.24
CA ARG A 26 -32.77 -23.90 6.06
C ARG A 26 -31.72 -24.33 5.03
N ALA A 27 -30.81 -25.21 5.45
CA ALA A 27 -29.84 -25.85 4.57
C ALA A 27 -30.56 -26.88 3.68
N ASP A 28 -31.23 -26.39 2.65
CA ASP A 28 -31.77 -27.25 1.61
C ASP A 28 -30.61 -27.74 0.74
N THR A 29 -30.33 -29.03 0.89
CA THR A 29 -29.55 -29.87 -0.02
C THR A 29 -29.86 -29.53 -1.47
N VAL A 30 -28.85 -29.03 -2.18
CA VAL A 30 -28.91 -28.82 -3.63
C VAL A 30 -29.01 -30.19 -4.30
N SER A 31 -30.22 -30.53 -4.74
CA SER A 31 -30.55 -31.73 -5.51
C SER A 31 -30.13 -31.51 -6.97
N TRP A 32 -28.95 -32.02 -7.34
CA TRP A 32 -28.56 -32.16 -8.74
C TRP A 32 -29.34 -33.34 -9.36
N GLY A 33 -29.89 -33.15 -10.57
CA GLY A 33 -30.88 -34.03 -11.21
C GLY A 33 -30.48 -35.49 -11.46
N PRO A 34 -31.37 -36.29 -12.08
CA PRO A 34 -31.25 -37.75 -12.16
C PRO A 34 -29.98 -38.20 -12.89
N VAL A 35 -29.23 -39.07 -12.22
CA VAL A 35 -28.00 -39.70 -12.70
C VAL A 35 -28.32 -40.60 -13.90
N HIS A 36 -27.98 -40.16 -15.10
CA HIS A 36 -27.84 -41.06 -16.24
C HIS A 36 -26.64 -41.99 -15.98
N ALA A 37 -26.91 -43.29 -15.93
CA ALA A 37 -25.90 -44.34 -15.82
C ALA A 37 -25.02 -44.39 -17.09
N GLY A 38 -24.04 -43.49 -17.14
CA GLY A 38 -23.01 -43.42 -18.17
C GLY A 38 -21.76 -44.16 -17.72
N ARG A 39 -21.56 -45.34 -18.30
CA ARG A 39 -20.30 -46.04 -18.61
C ARG A 39 -19.01 -45.51 -17.92
N ALA A 40 -18.41 -46.33 -17.07
CA ALA A 40 -17.11 -46.07 -16.43
C ALA A 40 -15.99 -45.80 -17.46
N PRO A 41 -15.21 -44.71 -17.32
CA PRO A 41 -14.00 -44.51 -18.11
C PRO A 41 -12.88 -45.43 -17.59
N ARG A 42 -12.31 -46.21 -18.52
CA ARG A 42 -11.16 -47.10 -18.32
C ARG A 42 -10.00 -46.35 -17.64
N GLY A 43 -9.47 -46.95 -16.59
CA GLY A 43 -8.37 -46.43 -15.79
C GLY A 43 -7.10 -46.17 -16.60
N GLY A 44 -6.87 -44.91 -16.93
CA GLY A 44 -5.54 -44.40 -17.24
C GLY A 44 -4.85 -44.03 -15.93
N ARG A 45 -3.94 -44.89 -15.45
CA ARG A 45 -2.97 -44.52 -14.41
C ARG A 45 -2.17 -43.33 -14.94
N LYS A 46 -2.56 -42.10 -14.57
CA LYS A 46 -1.67 -40.94 -14.64
C LYS A 46 -0.50 -41.28 -13.73
N ARG A 47 0.62 -41.65 -14.33
CA ARG A 47 1.90 -41.82 -13.64
C ARG A 47 2.20 -40.46 -13.02
N LEU A 48 1.89 -40.30 -11.73
CA LEU A 48 2.37 -39.21 -10.90
C LEU A 48 3.89 -39.28 -10.98
N LEU A 49 4.47 -38.45 -11.84
CA LEU A 49 5.88 -38.14 -11.76
C LEU A 49 6.12 -37.63 -10.32
N PRO A 50 7.11 -38.17 -9.59
CA PRO A 50 7.52 -37.58 -8.33
C PRO A 50 7.85 -36.13 -8.62
N VAL A 51 7.10 -35.20 -8.02
CA VAL A 51 7.53 -33.81 -7.95
C VAL A 51 8.90 -33.88 -7.27
N PRO A 52 9.99 -33.43 -7.91
CA PRO A 52 11.29 -33.40 -7.26
C PRO A 52 11.10 -32.66 -5.93
N PRO A 53 11.65 -33.14 -4.80
CA PRO A 53 11.59 -32.37 -3.57
C PRO A 53 12.12 -30.98 -3.90
N GLY A 54 11.25 -29.96 -3.81
CA GLY A 54 11.63 -28.58 -4.07
C GLY A 54 12.89 -28.32 -3.26
N GLU A 55 13.93 -27.82 -3.92
CA GLU A 55 15.16 -27.46 -3.23
C GLU A 55 14.77 -26.63 -2.00
N PRO A 56 15.25 -26.98 -0.80
CA PRO A 56 14.94 -26.20 0.39
C PRO A 56 15.37 -24.77 0.08
N GLU A 57 14.40 -23.86 -0.08
CA GLU A 57 14.67 -22.45 -0.36
C GLU A 57 15.66 -21.98 0.69
N ARG A 58 16.91 -21.72 0.26
CA ARG A 58 17.96 -21.29 1.18
C ARG A 58 17.41 -20.06 1.90
N PRO A 59 17.33 -20.08 3.24
CA PRO A 59 16.90 -18.91 3.98
C PRO A 59 17.78 -17.75 3.56
N LEU A 60 17.20 -16.74 2.90
CA LEU A 60 17.89 -15.53 2.42
C LEU A 60 18.84 -15.06 3.52
N ALA A 61 20.13 -15.32 3.34
CA ALA A 61 21.10 -15.05 4.36
C ALA A 61 21.10 -13.54 4.60
N LEU A 62 21.28 -13.12 5.86
CA LEU A 62 21.15 -11.71 6.23
C LEU A 62 22.02 -10.81 5.33
N HIS A 63 23.22 -11.28 4.98
CA HIS A 63 24.16 -10.60 4.10
C HIS A 63 23.65 -10.47 2.67
N ASP A 64 23.03 -11.50 2.10
CA ASP A 64 22.46 -11.45 0.75
C ASP A 64 21.39 -10.37 0.64
N SER A 65 20.58 -10.22 1.69
CA SER A 65 19.57 -9.14 1.75
C SER A 65 20.21 -7.75 1.77
N TRP A 66 21.30 -7.55 2.52
CA TRP A 66 21.97 -6.24 2.58
C TRP A 66 22.71 -5.90 1.28
N VAL A 67 23.30 -6.89 0.61
CA VAL A 67 23.92 -6.68 -0.71
C VAL A 67 22.87 -6.28 -1.74
N ILE A 68 21.70 -6.91 -1.75
CA ILE A 68 20.59 -6.54 -2.63
C ILE A 68 20.11 -5.11 -2.33
N VAL A 69 19.96 -4.76 -1.05
CA VAL A 69 19.57 -3.39 -0.66
C VAL A 69 20.63 -2.38 -1.12
N LEU A 70 21.92 -2.68 -0.95
CA LEU A 70 22.99 -1.78 -1.35
C LEU A 70 23.06 -1.63 -2.88
N ALA A 71 22.93 -2.71 -3.63
CA ALA A 71 22.89 -2.68 -5.09
C ALA A 71 21.68 -1.88 -5.58
N ALA A 72 20.50 -2.10 -5.00
CA ALA A 72 19.30 -1.34 -5.34
C ALA A 72 19.39 0.13 -4.91
N ALA A 73 20.03 0.44 -3.79
CA ALA A 73 20.32 1.81 -3.35
C ALA A 73 21.26 2.52 -4.34
N LEU A 74 22.29 1.82 -4.84
CA LEU A 74 23.19 2.34 -5.86
C LEU A 74 22.43 2.62 -7.16
N VAL A 75 21.56 1.69 -7.61
CA VAL A 75 20.71 1.89 -8.78
C VAL A 75 19.78 3.09 -8.59
N ALA A 76 19.15 3.23 -7.43
CA ALA A 76 18.30 4.39 -7.11
C ALA A 76 19.09 5.71 -7.12
N ALA A 77 20.31 5.72 -6.58
CA ALA A 77 21.19 6.88 -6.62
C ALA A 77 21.60 7.25 -8.06
N VAL A 78 21.94 6.26 -8.89
CA VAL A 78 22.24 6.46 -10.32
C VAL A 78 21.02 6.98 -11.08
N ALA A 79 19.83 6.44 -10.80
CA ALA A 79 18.59 6.92 -11.41
C ALA A 79 18.29 8.38 -11.02
N LEU A 80 18.43 8.73 -9.73
CA LEU A 80 18.30 10.11 -9.27
C LEU A 80 19.33 11.03 -9.94
N ALA A 81 20.58 10.60 -10.05
CA ALA A 81 21.62 11.37 -10.74
C ALA A 81 21.27 11.58 -12.23
N GLY A 82 20.74 10.56 -12.90
CA GLY A 82 20.28 10.66 -14.29
C GLY A 82 19.11 11.63 -14.46
N VAL A 83 18.16 11.63 -13.52
CA VAL A 83 17.03 12.57 -13.49
C VAL A 83 17.52 14.01 -13.29
N LEU A 84 18.46 14.23 -12.37
CA LEU A 84 19.09 15.54 -12.16
C LEU A 84 19.89 15.99 -13.37
N TRP A 85 20.57 15.06 -14.05
CA TRP A 85 21.28 15.34 -15.30
C TRP A 85 20.32 15.83 -16.38
N ILE A 86 19.20 15.13 -16.58
CA ILE A 86 18.15 15.54 -17.53
C ILE A 86 17.63 16.93 -17.17
N SER A 87 17.38 17.18 -15.89
CA SER A 87 16.89 18.46 -15.37
C SER A 87 17.79 19.64 -15.73
N VAL A 88 19.12 19.45 -15.69
CA VAL A 88 20.10 20.51 -16.05
C VAL A 88 20.20 20.73 -17.57
N HIS A 89 19.87 19.72 -18.38
CA HIS A 89 20.02 19.78 -19.85
C HIS A 89 18.72 20.15 -20.58
N VAL A 90 17.55 19.90 -19.98
CA VAL A 90 16.25 20.19 -20.58
C VAL A 90 15.81 21.60 -20.19
N ARG A 91 15.48 22.42 -21.19
CA ARG A 91 14.77 23.68 -20.95
C ARG A 91 13.29 23.38 -20.81
N VAL A 92 12.70 23.79 -19.68
CA VAL A 92 11.29 23.54 -19.40
C VAL A 92 10.48 24.74 -19.86
N ASP A 93 9.51 24.53 -20.74
CA ASP A 93 8.54 25.55 -21.10
C ASP A 93 7.40 25.62 -20.06
N PRO A 94 6.61 26.71 -20.00
CA PRO A 94 5.57 26.87 -18.99
C PRO A 94 4.48 25.78 -19.00
N VAL A 95 4.16 25.21 -20.16
CA VAL A 95 3.16 24.14 -20.28
C VAL A 95 3.72 22.85 -19.71
N LEU A 96 4.97 22.52 -20.05
CA LEU A 96 5.67 21.36 -19.48
C LEU A 96 5.83 21.48 -17.97
N HIS A 97 6.16 22.67 -17.46
CA HIS A 97 6.26 22.93 -16.02
C HIS A 97 4.93 22.67 -15.31
N THR A 98 3.82 23.18 -15.87
CA THR A 98 2.48 23.01 -15.28
C THR A 98 2.04 21.55 -15.29
N ALA A 99 2.27 20.85 -16.41
CA ALA A 99 1.99 19.42 -16.51
C ALA A 99 2.84 18.61 -15.51
N ALA A 100 4.12 18.94 -15.38
CA ALA A 100 5.02 18.30 -14.42
C ALA A 100 4.53 18.53 -12.98
N LEU A 101 4.11 19.75 -12.63
CA LEU A 101 3.58 20.07 -11.30
C LEU A 101 2.32 19.26 -10.99
N PHE A 102 1.39 19.17 -11.95
CA PHE A 102 0.19 18.36 -11.80
C PHE A 102 0.53 16.87 -11.57
N VAL A 103 1.41 16.31 -12.41
CA VAL A 103 1.88 14.92 -12.27
C VAL A 103 2.59 14.72 -10.93
N HIS A 104 3.40 15.69 -10.49
CA HIS A 104 4.09 15.65 -9.21
C HIS A 104 3.10 15.57 -8.04
N LEU A 105 2.09 16.44 -8.02
CA LEU A 105 1.07 16.45 -6.98
C LEU A 105 0.19 15.18 -7.02
N ALA A 106 -0.20 14.71 -8.20
CA ALA A 106 -0.93 13.45 -8.34
C ALA A 106 -0.11 12.26 -7.83
N SER A 107 1.19 12.25 -8.13
CA SER A 107 2.13 11.24 -7.66
C SER A 107 2.37 11.32 -6.15
N LEU A 108 2.37 12.53 -5.58
CA LEU A 108 2.39 12.75 -4.14
C LEU A 108 1.17 12.11 -3.48
N VAL A 109 -0.02 12.40 -3.97
CA VAL A 109 -1.27 11.83 -3.45
C VAL A 109 -1.27 10.31 -3.56
N LEU A 110 -0.85 9.76 -4.69
CA LEU A 110 -0.80 8.32 -4.90
C LEU A 110 0.22 7.64 -3.98
N GLY A 111 1.45 8.17 -3.93
CA GLY A 111 2.55 7.60 -3.18
C GLY A 111 2.37 7.76 -1.67
N PHE A 112 2.23 9.00 -1.22
CA PHE A 112 2.07 9.31 0.19
C PHE A 112 0.72 8.84 0.74
N GLY A 113 -0.36 8.96 -0.04
CA GLY A 113 -1.66 8.41 0.33
C GLY A 113 -1.60 6.89 0.52
N GLY A 114 -0.85 6.17 -0.32
CA GLY A 114 -0.60 4.74 -0.13
C GLY A 114 0.09 4.43 1.21
N VAL A 115 1.09 5.23 1.59
CA VAL A 115 1.79 5.08 2.89
C VAL A 115 0.84 5.35 4.06
N LEU A 116 0.02 6.41 4.00
CA LEU A 116 -0.96 6.70 5.06
C LEU A 116 -2.00 5.60 5.22
N ILE A 117 -2.46 4.99 4.13
CA ILE A 117 -3.39 3.85 4.19
C ILE A 117 -2.67 2.64 4.82
N ALA A 118 -1.41 2.38 4.46
CA ALA A 118 -0.65 1.27 5.06
C ALA A 118 -0.50 1.44 6.58
N ASP A 119 -0.16 2.65 7.04
CA ASP A 119 -0.05 2.96 8.45
C ASP A 119 -1.40 2.85 9.17
N TYR A 120 -2.49 3.27 8.51
CA TYR A 120 -3.84 3.09 9.03
C TYR A 120 -4.20 1.60 9.22
N LEU A 121 -3.85 0.74 8.27
CA LEU A 121 -4.08 -0.71 8.39
C LEU A 121 -3.28 -1.32 9.56
N VAL A 122 -2.05 -0.87 9.77
CA VAL A 122 -1.22 -1.30 10.92
C VAL A 122 -1.84 -0.82 12.24
N LEU A 123 -2.32 0.43 12.31
CA LEU A 123 -3.02 0.96 13.49
C LEU A 123 -4.30 0.17 13.78
N LEU A 124 -5.06 -0.20 12.74
CA LEU A 124 -6.27 -1.00 12.91
C LEU A 124 -5.96 -2.37 13.52
N TRP A 125 -4.85 -2.98 13.11
CA TRP A 125 -4.36 -4.23 13.67
C TRP A 125 -3.91 -4.08 15.13
N ILE A 126 -3.13 -3.03 15.45
CA ILE A 126 -2.70 -2.74 16.84
C ILE A 126 -3.90 -2.53 17.76
N CYS A 127 -4.95 -1.87 17.27
CA CYS A 127 -6.20 -1.66 18.00
C CYS A 127 -7.06 -2.94 18.12
N GLY A 128 -6.62 -4.08 17.58
CA GLY A 128 -7.36 -5.34 17.60
C GLY A 128 -8.60 -5.36 16.70
N ARG A 129 -8.70 -4.41 15.75
CA ARG A 129 -9.86 -4.25 14.85
C ARG A 129 -9.68 -4.92 13.49
N SER A 130 -8.48 -5.41 13.19
CA SER A 130 -8.19 -6.26 12.03
C SER A 130 -7.18 -7.34 12.41
N THR A 131 -7.15 -8.40 11.63
CA THR A 131 -6.14 -9.44 11.75
C THR A 131 -4.81 -8.99 11.12
N LEU A 132 -3.72 -9.59 11.57
CA LEU A 132 -2.39 -9.37 10.97
C LEU A 132 -2.39 -9.69 9.47
N THR A 133 -3.05 -10.77 9.07
CA THR A 133 -3.16 -11.20 7.67
C THR A 133 -3.87 -10.17 6.81
N GLU A 134 -4.95 -9.56 7.31
CA GLU A 134 -5.65 -8.47 6.62
C GLU A 134 -4.78 -7.22 6.50
N ALA A 135 -4.07 -6.85 7.56
CA ALA A 135 -3.16 -5.70 7.54
C ALA A 135 -2.01 -5.89 6.54
N ILE A 136 -1.36 -7.05 6.54
CA ILE A 136 -0.29 -7.39 5.59
C ILE A 136 -0.83 -7.45 4.16
N GLY A 137 -1.93 -8.17 3.94
CA GLY A 137 -2.51 -8.33 2.60
C GLY A 137 -3.00 -7.00 2.01
N GLY A 138 -3.46 -6.07 2.86
CA GLY A 138 -3.77 -4.70 2.45
C GLY A 138 -2.51 -3.89 2.13
N ALA A 139 -1.49 -3.94 2.99
CA ALA A 139 -0.22 -3.25 2.77
C ALA A 139 0.51 -3.72 1.51
N GLU A 140 0.49 -5.01 1.18
CA GLU A 140 1.12 -5.55 -0.02
C GLU A 140 0.53 -4.96 -1.31
N ARG A 141 -0.79 -4.75 -1.35
CA ARG A 141 -1.47 -4.12 -2.49
C ARG A 141 -1.09 -2.65 -2.66
N LEU A 142 -0.68 -1.99 -1.58
CA LEU A 142 -0.28 -0.59 -1.57
C LEU A 142 1.17 -0.39 -2.02
N HIS A 143 2.00 -1.44 -2.07
CA HIS A 143 3.36 -1.31 -2.59
C HIS A 143 3.38 -0.76 -4.03
N LEU A 144 2.49 -1.26 -4.91
CA LEU A 144 2.44 -0.80 -6.30
C LEU A 144 2.13 0.71 -6.41
N PRO A 145 1.05 1.25 -5.81
CA PRO A 145 0.79 2.69 -5.86
C PRO A 145 1.87 3.51 -5.13
N ILE A 146 2.46 3.02 -4.04
CA ILE A 146 3.56 3.70 -3.34
C ILE A 146 4.76 3.88 -4.28
N TRP A 147 5.19 2.80 -4.93
CA TRP A 147 6.33 2.82 -5.85
C TRP A 147 6.02 3.61 -7.13
N ALA A 148 4.81 3.49 -7.67
CA ALA A 148 4.38 4.29 -8.81
C ALA A 148 4.37 5.78 -8.49
N GLY A 149 3.84 6.17 -7.32
CA GLY A 149 3.88 7.55 -6.84
C GLY A 149 5.30 8.06 -6.62
N LEU A 150 6.19 7.25 -6.02
CA LEU A 150 7.60 7.62 -5.84
C LEU A 150 8.31 7.84 -7.19
N ALA A 151 8.12 6.93 -8.15
CA ALA A 151 8.68 7.05 -9.49
C ALA A 151 8.16 8.29 -10.21
N GLY A 152 6.85 8.56 -10.11
CA GLY A 152 6.22 9.76 -10.65
C GLY A 152 6.77 11.04 -10.03
N LEU A 153 6.96 11.09 -8.71
CA LEU A 153 7.58 12.22 -8.00
C LEU A 153 8.99 12.50 -8.48
N VAL A 154 9.81 11.47 -8.60
CA VAL A 154 11.20 11.59 -9.06
C VAL A 154 11.24 12.06 -10.51
N ALA A 155 10.48 11.43 -11.40
CA ALA A 155 10.47 11.76 -12.82
C ALA A 155 9.92 13.17 -13.09
N SER A 156 8.79 13.53 -12.49
CA SER A 156 8.19 14.87 -12.63
C SER A 156 9.05 15.96 -12.00
N GLY A 157 9.73 15.67 -10.88
CA GLY A 157 10.61 16.62 -10.20
C GLY A 157 11.77 17.11 -11.05
N ALA A 158 12.18 16.36 -12.08
CA ALA A 158 13.20 16.78 -13.05
C ALA A 158 12.79 18.03 -13.82
N PHE A 159 11.50 18.18 -14.09
CA PHE A 159 10.93 19.24 -14.91
C PHE A 159 10.45 20.44 -14.07
N LEU A 160 10.69 20.42 -12.75
CA LEU A 160 10.34 21.52 -11.84
C LEU A 160 11.52 22.44 -11.53
N GLU A 161 12.55 22.43 -12.40
CA GLU A 161 13.73 23.30 -12.32
C GLU A 161 14.36 23.37 -10.90
N PRO A 162 14.79 22.22 -10.33
CA PRO A 162 15.34 22.14 -8.99
C PRO A 162 16.62 23.00 -8.83
N ASN A 163 16.62 23.88 -7.83
CA ASN A 163 17.81 24.65 -7.45
C ASN A 163 18.83 23.78 -6.68
N LEU A 164 19.77 23.17 -7.39
CA LEU A 164 20.80 22.31 -6.81
C LEU A 164 21.85 23.05 -5.94
N ALA A 165 21.89 24.38 -6.00
CA ALA A 165 22.71 25.18 -5.08
C ALA A 165 22.07 25.29 -3.69
N SER A 166 20.75 25.12 -3.59
CA SER A 166 20.01 25.19 -2.33
C SER A 166 20.30 23.98 -1.43
N ALA A 167 20.64 24.25 -0.18
CA ALA A 167 20.80 23.22 0.84
C ALA A 167 19.48 22.46 1.07
N LEU A 168 18.32 23.12 0.93
CA LEU A 168 17.01 22.48 1.08
C LEU A 168 16.73 21.46 -0.01
N THR A 169 17.03 21.78 -1.27
CA THR A 169 16.86 20.84 -2.40
C THR A 169 17.75 19.62 -2.23
N ARG A 170 19.00 19.80 -1.78
CA ARG A 170 19.92 18.68 -1.47
C ARG A 170 19.38 17.81 -0.33
N THR A 171 18.88 18.42 0.74
CA THR A 171 18.24 17.69 1.85
C THR A 171 17.03 16.90 1.35
N LYS A 172 16.17 17.48 0.52
CA LYS A 172 15.02 16.77 -0.08
C LYS A 172 15.47 15.55 -0.89
N LEU A 173 16.53 15.66 -1.70
CA LEU A 173 17.07 14.54 -2.47
C LEU A 173 17.62 13.42 -1.57
N VAL A 174 18.33 13.78 -0.49
CA VAL A 174 18.80 12.80 0.51
C VAL A 174 17.62 12.10 1.17
N LEU A 175 16.58 12.83 1.56
CA LEU A 175 15.37 12.24 2.15
C LEU A 175 14.66 11.28 1.18
N VAL A 176 14.58 11.63 -0.11
CA VAL A 176 14.02 10.75 -1.15
C VAL A 176 14.86 9.48 -1.31
N LEU A 177 16.19 9.59 -1.28
CA LEU A 177 17.07 8.43 -1.33
C LEU A 177 16.90 7.53 -0.09
N VAL A 178 16.91 8.11 1.11
CA VAL A 178 16.66 7.38 2.37
C VAL A 178 15.30 6.70 2.33
N LEU A 179 14.27 7.40 1.88
CA LEU A 179 12.91 6.84 1.72
C LEU A 179 12.90 5.66 0.75
N THR A 180 13.60 5.76 -0.37
CA THR A 180 13.70 4.68 -1.38
C THR A 180 14.37 3.44 -0.78
N VAL A 181 15.49 3.63 -0.07
CA VAL A 181 16.21 2.54 0.61
C VAL A 181 15.35 1.91 1.70
N ASN A 182 14.66 2.73 2.49
CA ASN A 182 13.75 2.27 3.53
C ASN A 182 12.57 1.47 2.94
N GLY A 183 12.03 1.89 1.78
CA GLY A 183 11.01 1.15 1.05
C GLY A 183 11.48 -0.22 0.56
N LEU A 184 12.74 -0.34 0.11
CA LEU A 184 13.34 -1.63 -0.25
C LEU A 184 13.51 -2.54 0.97
N GLN A 185 13.93 -1.98 2.11
CA GLN A 185 14.00 -2.72 3.37
C GLN A 185 12.60 -3.18 3.83
N ALA A 186 11.57 -2.34 3.67
CA ALA A 186 10.19 -2.69 3.98
C ALA A 186 9.69 -3.89 3.14
N LEU A 187 10.05 -3.97 1.86
CA LEU A 187 9.72 -5.12 1.00
C LEU A 187 10.35 -6.42 1.51
N ILE A 188 11.62 -6.38 1.92
CA ILE A 188 12.31 -7.55 2.51
C ILE A 188 11.66 -7.94 3.83
N LEU A 189 11.34 -6.95 4.67
CA LEU A 189 10.67 -7.17 5.95
C LEU A 189 9.28 -7.81 5.75
N SER A 190 8.47 -7.30 4.84
CA SER A 190 7.16 -7.84 4.49
C SER A 190 7.26 -9.31 4.06
N ARG A 191 8.22 -9.65 3.19
CA ARG A 191 8.48 -11.06 2.82
C ARG A 191 8.87 -11.91 4.03
N ARG A 192 9.72 -11.42 4.93
CA ARG A 192 10.14 -12.15 6.14
C ARG A 192 8.97 -12.39 7.10
N ILE A 193 8.09 -11.40 7.23
CA ILE A 193 6.88 -11.53 8.04
C ILE A 193 5.94 -12.57 7.42
N ALA A 194 5.74 -12.55 6.09
CA ALA A 194 4.89 -13.52 5.40
C ALA A 194 5.38 -14.98 5.53
N HIS A 195 6.69 -15.20 5.67
CA HIS A 195 7.28 -16.53 5.91
C HIS A 195 7.30 -16.93 7.40
N SER A 196 6.89 -16.06 8.31
CA SER A 196 6.85 -16.36 9.74
C SER A 196 5.49 -16.99 10.09
N ASP A 197 5.42 -18.33 10.11
CA ASP A 197 4.20 -19.12 10.41
C ASP A 197 3.64 -18.99 11.86
N GLY A 198 4.15 -18.06 12.65
CA GLY A 198 3.73 -17.88 14.03
C GLY A 198 2.46 -17.04 14.16
N ALA A 199 1.55 -17.44 15.06
CA ALA A 199 0.39 -16.63 15.47
C ALA A 199 0.78 -15.25 16.05
N HIS A 200 2.05 -15.05 16.38
CA HIS A 200 2.62 -13.80 16.88
C HIS A 200 3.89 -13.43 16.09
N LEU A 201 4.01 -12.15 15.71
CA LEU A 201 5.25 -11.63 15.14
C LEU A 201 6.35 -11.63 16.20
N PRO A 202 7.57 -12.08 15.88
CA PRO A 202 8.71 -11.91 16.77
C PRO A 202 8.99 -10.41 16.99
N THR A 203 9.23 -10.01 18.25
CA THR A 203 9.41 -8.62 18.67
C THR A 203 10.44 -7.86 17.83
N ARG A 204 11.50 -8.54 17.38
CA ARG A 204 12.52 -7.96 16.50
C ARG A 204 11.96 -7.49 15.16
N LEU A 205 11.06 -8.25 14.53
CA LEU A 205 10.41 -7.86 13.28
C LEU A 205 9.42 -6.72 13.51
N THR A 206 8.72 -6.73 14.66
CA THR A 206 7.82 -5.63 15.04
C THR A 206 8.56 -4.31 15.24
N VAL A 207 9.67 -4.32 15.99
CA VAL A 207 10.51 -3.13 16.20
C VAL A 207 11.11 -2.64 14.89
N TRP A 208 11.58 -3.56 14.04
CA TRP A 208 12.09 -3.19 12.72
C TRP A 208 11.00 -2.58 11.83
N GLY A 209 9.79 -3.15 11.83
CA GLY A 209 8.64 -2.58 11.13
C GLY A 209 8.27 -1.19 11.62
N ALA A 210 8.20 -1.00 12.94
CA ALA A 210 7.92 0.29 13.55
C ALA A 210 8.99 1.35 13.18
N ALA A 211 10.27 0.98 13.21
CA ALA A 211 11.36 1.86 12.80
C ALA A 211 11.25 2.23 11.31
N THR A 212 10.93 1.25 10.46
CA THR A 212 10.75 1.46 9.01
C THR A 212 9.60 2.41 8.72
N ALA A 213 8.45 2.24 9.40
CA ALA A 213 7.30 3.14 9.26
C ALA A 213 7.64 4.57 9.72
N LEU A 214 8.32 4.71 10.86
CA LEU A 214 8.71 6.01 11.41
C LEU A 214 9.66 6.76 10.46
N ILE A 215 10.68 6.08 9.92
CA ILE A 215 11.61 6.66 8.95
C ILE A 215 10.86 7.14 7.70
N SER A 216 9.93 6.32 7.17
CA SER A 216 9.10 6.71 6.04
C SER A 216 8.31 7.99 6.34
N GLN A 217 7.62 8.04 7.48
CA GLN A 217 6.81 9.20 7.87
C GLN A 217 7.66 10.47 7.98
N LEU A 218 8.81 10.40 8.65
CA LEU A 218 9.72 11.55 8.76
C LEU A 218 10.21 12.02 7.39
N CYS A 219 10.59 11.09 6.51
CA CYS A 219 11.07 11.44 5.17
C CYS A 219 9.97 12.06 4.30
N TRP A 220 8.76 11.49 4.32
CA TRP A 220 7.63 12.03 3.57
C TRP A 220 7.24 13.42 4.04
N TRP A 221 7.02 13.61 5.36
CA TRP A 221 6.63 14.91 5.90
C TRP A 221 7.70 15.97 5.70
N ALA A 222 8.98 15.64 5.91
CA ALA A 222 10.07 16.57 5.65
C ALA A 222 10.18 16.93 4.17
N ALA A 223 10.04 15.97 3.25
CA ALA A 223 10.07 16.24 1.81
C ALA A 223 8.89 17.10 1.33
N VAL A 224 7.69 16.87 1.88
CA VAL A 224 6.49 17.68 1.63
C VAL A 224 6.69 19.10 2.16
N TRP A 225 7.15 19.25 3.40
CA TRP A 225 7.44 20.54 4.01
C TRP A 225 8.46 21.34 3.19
N ILE A 226 9.59 20.73 2.83
CA ILE A 226 10.61 21.36 1.99
C ILE A 226 10.03 21.73 0.61
N GLY A 227 9.18 20.88 0.04
CA GLY A 227 8.51 21.13 -1.23
C GLY A 227 7.63 22.38 -1.21
N PHE A 228 6.80 22.54 -0.17
CA PHE A 228 5.98 23.73 -0.01
C PHE A 228 6.81 24.98 0.26
N TRP A 229 7.77 24.88 1.17
CA TRP A 229 8.62 26.03 1.52
C TRP A 229 9.38 26.60 0.32
N ASN A 230 9.94 25.71 -0.50
CA ASN A 230 10.71 26.07 -1.69
C ASN A 230 9.83 26.49 -2.89
N ALA A 231 8.50 26.36 -2.79
CA ALA A 231 7.56 26.91 -3.76
C ALA A 231 7.11 28.33 -3.38
N GLU A 232 7.25 28.71 -2.11
CA GLU A 232 6.82 30.01 -1.57
C GLU A 232 7.97 31.04 -1.50
N HIS A 233 9.22 30.58 -1.46
CA HIS A 233 10.45 31.40 -1.36
C HIS A 233 11.44 31.06 -2.47
#